data_AF-A0A350XDJ1-F1
#
_entry.id   AF-A0A350XDJ1-F1
#
_cell.length_a   1.000
_cell.length_b   1.000
_cell.length_c   1.000
_cell.angle_alpha   90.00
_cell.angle_beta   90.00
_cell.angle_gamma   90.00
#
_symmetry.space_group_name_H-M   'P 1'
#
loop_
_entity.id
_entity.type
_entity.pdbx_description
1 polymer ?
#
loop_
_entity_poly.entity_id
_entity_poly.type
_entity_poly.pdbx_seq_one_letter_code
_entity_poly.pdbx_strand_id
1 'polypeptide(L)'
;MAVCDRSVRRIVAIQELAMELPAKIDLKVGETYTLKLPGLGTAGYQWTYDIGGDRNLIDVSQTTAKSSEFPAVGSSIDRAFILRGLAPGQVTIHFMQQRPWERNQPPVAEHTLQVEIKKA
;
A
#
# COMPACT_ATOMS: atom_id res chain seq x y z
N MET A 1 -40.15 25.09 10.73
CA MET A 1 -39.23 24.33 11.59
C MET A 1 -39.75 22.89 11.64
N ALA A 2 -39.22 22.00 10.79
CA ALA A 2 -39.30 20.55 10.88
C ALA A 2 -38.54 19.98 9.67
N VAL A 3 -37.43 19.33 9.97
CA VAL A 3 -36.53 18.62 9.06
C VAL A 3 -37.22 17.31 8.62
N CYS A 4 -37.01 16.89 7.36
CA CYS A 4 -36.89 15.47 7.03
C CYS A 4 -36.40 15.25 5.60
N ASP A 5 -35.66 14.14 5.44
CA ASP A 5 -35.18 13.48 4.21
C ASP A 5 -33.79 13.94 3.72
N ARG A 6 -32.81 13.08 3.42
CA ARG A 6 -32.84 11.70 2.94
C ARG A 6 -31.51 10.98 3.26
N SER A 7 -31.63 9.80 3.87
CA SER A 7 -30.82 8.59 3.70
C SER A 7 -29.42 8.70 3.04
N VAL A 8 -28.36 8.42 3.81
CA VAL A 8 -27.26 7.55 3.33
C VAL A 8 -26.94 6.53 4.42
N ARG A 9 -27.01 5.27 4.01
CA ARG A 9 -26.97 4.08 4.86
C ARG A 9 -25.59 3.89 5.48
N ARG A 10 -25.60 3.46 6.74
CA ARG A 10 -24.52 2.72 7.42
C ARG A 10 -23.89 1.70 6.46
N ILE A 11 -22.58 1.74 6.35
CA ILE A 11 -21.78 0.51 6.31
C ILE A 11 -20.77 0.64 7.44
N VAL A 12 -21.11 -0.01 8.55
CA VAL A 12 -20.13 -0.47 9.53
C VAL A 12 -19.44 -1.66 8.87
N ALA A 13 -18.13 -1.58 8.66
CA ALA A 13 -17.26 -2.74 8.51
C ALA A 13 -16.33 -2.71 9.74
N ILE A 14 -16.70 -3.28 10.89
CA ILE A 14 -16.34 -4.64 11.30
C ILE A 14 -15.19 -5.23 10.46
N GLN A 15 -13.94 -5.15 10.96
CA GLN A 15 -13.28 -6.27 11.64
C GLN A 15 -11.85 -5.88 12.09
N GLU A 16 -11.61 -5.99 13.39
CA GLU A 16 -10.32 -5.89 14.10
C GLU A 16 -9.28 -6.97 13.71
N LEU A 17 -7.98 -6.62 13.85
CA LEU A 17 -6.79 -7.50 13.96
C LEU A 17 -6.17 -8.16 12.71
N ALA A 18 -6.01 -7.40 11.63
CA ALA A 18 -4.87 -7.55 10.72
C ALA A 18 -4.25 -6.18 10.55
N MET A 19 -2.91 -6.08 10.59
CA MET A 19 -2.14 -4.84 10.36
C MET A 19 -2.88 -3.87 9.42
N GLU A 20 -3.41 -2.76 9.96
CA GLU A 20 -4.32 -1.86 9.23
C GLU A 20 -3.54 -1.09 8.15
N LEU A 21 -3.41 -1.68 6.97
CA LEU A 21 -2.82 -1.01 5.82
C LEU A 21 -3.85 -0.01 5.26
N PRO A 22 -3.46 1.24 4.98
CA PRO A 22 -4.39 2.24 4.48
C PRO A 22 -4.88 1.88 3.08
N ALA A 23 -6.18 1.92 2.84
CA ALA A 23 -6.72 1.78 1.49
C ALA A 23 -6.55 3.06 0.65
N LYS A 24 -6.36 4.20 1.31
CA LYS A 24 -6.22 5.52 0.69
C LYS A 24 -5.29 6.44 1.48
N ILE A 25 -4.54 7.28 0.77
CA ILE A 25 -3.73 8.36 1.35
C ILE A 25 -3.83 9.63 0.50
N ASP A 26 -3.58 10.75 1.16
CA ASP A 26 -3.39 12.05 0.56
C ASP A 26 -1.90 12.42 0.60
N LEU A 27 -1.36 12.92 -0.51
CA LEU A 27 0.00 13.45 -0.61
C LEU A 27 -0.02 14.83 -1.23
N LYS A 28 0.92 15.68 -0.85
CA LYS A 28 1.26 16.88 -1.63
C LYS A 28 2.35 16.58 -2.65
N VAL A 29 2.43 17.39 -3.70
CA VAL A 29 3.59 17.37 -4.61
C VAL A 29 4.88 17.58 -3.80
N GLY A 30 5.82 16.65 -3.95
CA GLY A 30 7.09 16.60 -3.23
C GLY A 30 7.05 15.83 -1.91
N GLU A 31 5.87 15.54 -1.37
CA GLU A 31 5.71 14.79 -0.13
C GLU A 31 5.93 13.30 -0.34
N THR A 32 6.45 12.64 0.70
CA THR A 32 6.75 11.20 0.70
C THR A 32 5.92 10.48 1.74
N TYR A 33 5.33 9.34 1.37
CA TYR A 33 4.68 8.40 2.27
C TYR A 33 5.43 7.07 2.26
N THR A 34 5.66 6.47 3.44
CA THR A 34 6.26 5.14 3.55
C THR A 34 5.20 4.10 3.90
N LEU A 35 4.85 3.26 2.93
CA LEU A 35 3.98 2.11 3.13
C LEU A 35 4.81 0.91 3.57
N LYS A 36 4.52 0.34 4.73
CA LYS A 36 5.15 -0.91 5.20
C LYS A 36 4.22 -2.08 4.89
N LEU A 37 4.74 -3.10 4.22
CA LEU A 37 4.02 -4.33 3.92
C LEU A 37 4.73 -5.52 4.58
N PRO A 38 3.98 -6.44 5.23
CA PRO A 38 4.56 -7.60 5.90
C PRO A 38 5.34 -8.47 4.91
N GLY A 39 6.58 -8.77 5.26
CA GLY A 39 7.49 -9.51 4.38
C GLY A 39 7.41 -11.01 4.60
N LEU A 40 7.50 -11.80 3.52
CA LEU A 40 7.75 -13.25 3.55
C LEU A 40 9.02 -13.62 2.75
N GLY A 41 10.02 -12.73 2.81
CA GLY A 41 11.26 -12.82 2.03
C GLY A 41 12.11 -14.07 2.31
N THR A 42 12.16 -14.55 3.55
CA THR A 42 12.89 -15.79 3.90
C THR A 42 12.24 -17.03 3.31
N ALA A 43 10.94 -16.96 3.00
CA ALA A 43 10.19 -18.01 2.31
C ALA A 43 10.19 -17.82 0.77
N GLY A 44 10.98 -16.87 0.26
CA GLY A 44 11.13 -16.63 -1.18
C GLY A 44 10.09 -15.70 -1.81
N TYR A 45 9.19 -15.12 -1.02
CA TYR A 45 8.19 -14.20 -1.54
C TYR A 45 8.73 -12.79 -1.70
N GLN A 46 8.32 -12.13 -2.78
CA GLN A 46 8.69 -10.76 -3.09
C GLN A 46 7.44 -9.92 -3.32
N TRP A 47 7.44 -8.70 -2.79
CA TRP A 47 6.43 -7.70 -3.15
C TRP A 47 6.80 -7.06 -4.48
N THR A 48 5.84 -7.01 -5.38
CA THR A 48 5.84 -6.31 -6.67
C THR A 48 4.69 -5.30 -6.68
N TYR A 49 4.70 -4.34 -7.59
CA TYR A 49 3.62 -3.37 -7.71
C TYR A 49 3.33 -3.00 -9.16
N ASP A 50 2.08 -2.65 -9.41
CA ASP A 50 1.60 -2.05 -10.66
C ASP A 50 0.89 -0.72 -10.37
N ILE A 51 1.15 0.27 -11.22
CA ILE A 51 0.52 1.59 -11.12
C ILE A 51 -0.57 1.68 -12.18
N GLY A 52 -1.80 1.85 -11.72
CA GLY A 52 -2.95 2.23 -12.53
C GLY A 52 -3.06 3.75 -12.67
N GLY A 53 -3.27 4.23 -13.90
CA GLY A 53 -3.31 5.65 -14.23
C GLY A 53 -1.98 6.16 -14.80
N ASP A 54 -1.72 7.46 -14.63
CA ASP A 54 -0.49 8.08 -15.13
C ASP A 54 0.68 7.89 -14.16
N ARG A 55 1.69 7.14 -14.61
CA ARG A 55 2.91 6.85 -13.87
C ARG A 55 3.76 8.08 -13.59
N ASN A 56 3.60 9.17 -14.34
CA ASN A 56 4.37 10.39 -14.14
C ASN A 56 3.89 11.21 -12.92
N LEU A 57 2.76 10.82 -12.31
CA LEU A 57 2.23 11.50 -11.13
C LEU A 57 2.96 11.08 -9.85
N ILE A 58 3.58 9.91 -9.81
CA ILE A 58 4.15 9.33 -8.59
C ILE A 58 5.48 8.61 -8.85
N ASP A 59 6.44 8.76 -7.94
CA ASP A 59 7.63 7.91 -7.87
C ASP A 59 7.48 6.86 -6.77
N VAL A 60 7.83 5.61 -7.06
CA VAL A 60 7.70 4.48 -6.13
C VAL A 60 9.04 3.76 -6.04
N SER A 61 9.66 3.82 -4.87
CA SER A 61 10.92 3.09 -4.60
C SER A 61 10.74 2.08 -3.46
N GLN A 62 11.52 0.99 -3.50
CA GLN A 62 11.45 -0.08 -2.51
C GLN A 62 12.70 -0.05 -1.62
N THR A 63 12.49 -0.24 -0.31
CA THR A 63 13.56 -0.44 0.66
C THR A 63 13.19 -1.53 1.67
N THR A 64 14.18 -2.03 2.41
CA THR A 64 13.92 -2.86 3.59
C THR A 64 13.41 -1.97 4.71
N ALA A 65 12.31 -2.33 5.37
CA ALA A 65 11.98 -1.68 6.64
C ALA A 65 13.16 -1.93 7.61
N LYS A 66 13.66 -0.88 8.27
CA LYS A 66 14.70 -1.04 9.29
C LYS A 66 14.16 -2.02 10.35
N SER A 67 14.71 -3.22 10.39
CA SER A 67 14.45 -4.18 11.47
C SER A 67 15.24 -3.76 12.71
N SER A 68 14.69 -4.00 13.89
CA SER A 68 15.45 -3.95 15.15
C SER A 68 16.69 -4.83 15.01
N GLU A 69 17.82 -4.41 15.60
CA GLU A 69 19.20 -4.79 15.26
C GLU A 69 19.57 -6.29 15.29
N PHE A 70 18.65 -7.20 15.64
CA PHE A 70 18.85 -8.65 15.58
C PHE A 70 17.56 -9.39 15.21
N PRO A 71 17.21 -9.54 13.91
CA PRO A 71 16.11 -10.42 13.53
C PRO A 71 16.46 -11.87 13.91
N ALA A 72 15.55 -12.56 14.59
CA ALA A 72 15.70 -13.99 14.86
C ALA A 72 15.88 -14.78 13.55
N VAL A 73 16.65 -15.86 13.60
CA VAL A 73 16.84 -16.74 12.43
C VAL A 73 15.47 -17.24 11.96
N GLY A 74 15.16 -17.01 10.68
CA GLY A 74 13.87 -17.35 10.07
C GLY A 74 12.87 -16.18 9.96
N SER A 75 13.08 -15.08 10.69
CA SER A 75 12.23 -13.89 10.60
C SER A 75 12.37 -13.21 9.24
N SER A 76 11.23 -12.93 8.60
CA SER A 76 11.21 -12.12 7.39
C SER A 76 11.19 -10.63 7.73
N ILE A 77 11.99 -9.86 7.00
CA ILE A 77 12.02 -8.41 7.11
C ILE A 77 10.86 -7.82 6.31
N ASP A 78 10.07 -6.95 6.96
CA ASP A 78 9.02 -6.17 6.31
C ASP A 78 9.59 -5.34 5.15
N ARG A 79 8.79 -5.18 4.10
CA ARG A 79 9.16 -4.32 2.97
C ARG A 79 8.57 -2.94 3.15
N ALA A 80 9.33 -1.92 2.80
CA ALA A 80 8.86 -0.54 2.80
C ALA A 80 8.87 -0.01 1.37
N PHE A 81 7.78 0.61 0.97
CA PHE A 81 7.63 1.33 -0.29
C PHE A 81 7.56 2.82 0.01
N ILE A 82 8.47 3.60 -0.58
CA ILE A 82 8.48 5.05 -0.47
C ILE A 82 7.76 5.59 -1.70
N LEU A 83 6.64 6.25 -1.45
CA LEU A 83 5.77 6.84 -2.45
C LEU A 83 5.98 8.36 -2.43
N ARG A 84 6.37 8.96 -3.54
CA ARG A 84 6.58 10.40 -3.65
C ARG A 84 5.65 11.02 -4.69
N GLY A 85 4.85 12.00 -4.28
CA GLY A 85 4.02 12.75 -5.22
C GLY A 85 4.87 13.63 -6.15
N LEU A 86 4.72 13.49 -7.45
CA LEU A 86 5.45 14.27 -8.46
C LEU A 86 4.59 15.37 -9.08
N ALA A 87 3.31 15.09 -9.32
CA ALA A 87 2.36 16.04 -9.88
C ALA A 87 0.95 15.78 -9.35
N PRO A 88 0.06 16.80 -9.32
CA PRO A 88 -1.30 16.63 -8.82
C PRO A 88 -2.10 15.66 -9.69
N GLY A 89 -2.91 14.83 -9.06
CA GLY A 89 -3.74 13.84 -9.73
C GLY A 89 -4.05 12.66 -8.82
N GLN A 90 -4.64 11.62 -9.40
CA GLN A 90 -4.99 10.40 -8.68
C GLN A 90 -4.32 9.20 -9.35
N VAL A 91 -3.73 8.33 -8.53
CA VAL A 91 -3.16 7.05 -8.98
C VAL A 91 -3.61 5.94 -8.05
N THR A 92 -3.71 4.73 -8.59
CA THR A 92 -3.95 3.52 -7.80
C THR A 92 -2.74 2.62 -7.91
N ILE A 93 -2.22 2.13 -6.79
CA ILE A 93 -1.06 1.25 -6.75
C ILE A 93 -1.51 -0.11 -6.23
N HIS A 94 -1.28 -1.15 -7.01
CA HIS A 94 -1.62 -2.52 -6.70
C HIS A 94 -0.35 -3.27 -6.32
N PHE A 95 -0.20 -3.62 -5.05
CA PHE A 95 0.92 -4.39 -4.52
C PHE A 95 0.56 -5.87 -4.48
N MET A 96 1.47 -6.74 -4.90
CA MET A 96 1.30 -8.20 -4.94
C MET A 96 2.52 -8.91 -4.39
N GLN A 97 2.32 -9.82 -3.44
CA GLN A 97 3.37 -10.67 -2.88
C GLN A 97 3.33 -12.06 -3.53
N GLN A 98 4.37 -12.40 -4.29
CA GLN A 98 4.44 -13.65 -5.05
C GLN A 98 5.87 -14.18 -5.11
N ARG A 99 6.02 -15.46 -5.44
CA ARG A 99 7.33 -16.06 -5.78
C ARG A 99 7.57 -15.88 -7.27
N PRO A 100 8.64 -15.20 -7.69
CA PRO A 100 8.86 -14.90 -9.12
C PRO A 100 9.08 -16.15 -9.98
N TRP A 101 9.45 -17.29 -9.38
CA TRP A 101 9.67 -18.56 -10.09
C TRP A 101 8.43 -19.47 -10.16
N GLU A 102 7.38 -19.22 -9.37
CA GLU A 102 6.15 -20.01 -9.42
C GLU A 102 5.18 -19.38 -10.42
N ARG A 103 5.18 -19.89 -11.65
CA ARG A 103 4.31 -19.40 -12.72
C ARG A 103 2.86 -19.82 -12.46
N ASN A 104 1.92 -18.95 -12.81
CA ASN A 104 0.46 -19.18 -12.74
C ASN A 104 -0.12 -19.41 -11.34
N GLN A 105 0.60 -19.01 -10.28
CA GLN A 105 0.05 -18.98 -8.93
C GLN A 105 -0.47 -17.58 -8.61
N PRO A 106 -1.63 -17.45 -7.95
CA PRO A 106 -2.09 -16.15 -7.46
C PRO A 106 -1.12 -15.61 -6.39
N PRO A 107 -1.03 -14.28 -6.22
CA PRO A 107 -0.29 -13.69 -5.11
C PRO A 107 -0.79 -14.22 -3.76
N VAL A 108 0.11 -14.43 -2.82
CA VAL A 108 -0.25 -14.88 -1.45
C VAL A 108 -0.83 -13.74 -0.61
N ALA A 109 -0.50 -12.50 -0.99
CA ALA A 109 -1.02 -11.30 -0.38
C ALA A 109 -1.09 -10.18 -1.42
N GLU A 110 -2.11 -9.33 -1.29
CA GLU A 110 -2.32 -8.19 -2.16
C GLU A 110 -2.72 -6.98 -1.32
N HIS A 111 -2.37 -5.78 -1.80
CA HIS A 111 -2.81 -4.54 -1.19
C HIS A 111 -3.01 -3.49 -2.27
N THR A 112 -4.17 -2.82 -2.27
CA THR A 112 -4.44 -1.74 -3.20
C THR A 112 -4.50 -0.42 -2.44
N LEU A 113 -3.71 0.54 -2.89
CA LEU A 113 -3.61 1.87 -2.31
C LEU A 113 -4.04 2.93 -3.31
N GLN A 114 -5.05 3.72 -2.95
CA GLN A 114 -5.42 4.93 -3.68
C GLN A 114 -4.60 6.11 -3.16
N VAL A 115 -3.95 6.84 -4.07
CA VAL A 115 -3.16 8.03 -3.73
C VAL A 115 -3.77 9.24 -4.43
N GLU A 116 -4.24 10.20 -3.64
CA GLU A 116 -4.63 11.52 -4.12
C GLU A 116 -3.48 12.49 -3.91
N ILE A 117 -2.94 13.04 -5.00
CA ILE A 117 -1.83 13.98 -4.99
C ILE A 117 -2.38 15.39 -5.20
N LYS A 118 -2.24 16.22 -4.19
CA LYS A 118 -2.69 17.61 -4.15
C LYS A 118 -1.54 18.55 -4.48
N LYS A 119 -1.89 19.76 -4.92
CA LYS A 119 -0.91 20.86 -5.06
C LYS A 119 -0.26 21.13 -3.69
N ALA A 120 1.02 21.52 -3.71
CA ALA A 120 1.79 21.84 -2.51
C ALA A 120 1.15 22.96 -1.68
#